data_AF-A0A7V7WZR6-F1
#
_entry.id   AF-A0A7V7WZR6-F1
#
_cell.length_a   1.000
_cell.length_b   1.000
_cell.length_c   1.000
_cell.angle_alpha   90.00
_cell.angle_beta   90.00
_cell.angle_gamma   90.00
#
_symmetry.space_group_name_H-M   'P 1'
#
loop_
_entity.id
_entity.type
_entity.pdbx_description
1 polymer ?
#
loop_
_entity_poly.entity_id
_entity_poly.type
_entity_poly.pdbx_seq_one_letter_code
_entity_poly.pdbx_strand_id
1 'polypeptide(L)'
;MKEFKLTAWPELPAPYQRIAYRRMLSDMSHRFVTAQQLCDSSGASKLEVRVFLQMLSDRGLLRERDHVEDQGLLGPLGGWLRRALHGENATH
;
A
#
# COMPACT_ATOMS: atom_id res chain seq x y z
N MET A 1 -5.64 6.90 -14.00
CA MET A 1 -5.01 5.57 -13.76
C MET A 1 -5.87 4.78 -12.76
N LYS A 2 -5.86 3.45 -12.71
CA LYS A 2 -6.65 2.72 -11.70
C LYS A 2 -5.96 2.75 -10.32
N GLU A 3 -6.76 2.92 -9.27
CA GLU A 3 -6.33 2.73 -7.88
C GLU A 3 -7.04 1.55 -7.24
N PHE A 4 -6.36 0.96 -6.28
CA PHE A 4 -6.79 -0.23 -5.56
C PHE A 4 -6.77 0.06 -4.06
N LYS A 5 -7.82 -0.33 -3.36
CA LYS A 5 -7.89 -0.33 -1.91
C LYS A 5 -8.37 -1.69 -1.41
N LEU A 6 -7.81 -2.15 -0.30
CA LEU A 6 -8.21 -3.40 0.32
C LEU A 6 -9.56 -3.25 1.02
N THR A 7 -10.49 -4.18 0.79
CA THR A 7 -11.82 -4.18 1.45
C THR A 7 -11.81 -4.94 2.76
N ALA A 8 -11.02 -6.01 2.85
CA ALA A 8 -10.85 -6.85 4.04
C ALA A 8 -9.45 -7.46 4.05
N TRP A 9 -8.93 -7.79 5.24
CA TRP A 9 -7.60 -8.36 5.39
C TRP A 9 -7.55 -9.84 4.97
N PRO A 10 -6.77 -10.24 3.95
CA PRO A 10 -6.67 -11.62 3.52
C PRO A 10 -5.69 -12.46 4.35
N GLU A 11 -5.96 -13.76 4.38
CA GLU A 11 -4.93 -14.76 4.64
C GLU A 11 -4.18 -15.09 3.35
N LEU A 12 -2.86 -14.85 3.36
CA LEU A 12 -2.00 -15.03 2.20
C LEU A 12 -1.56 -16.51 2.06
N PRO A 13 -1.75 -17.14 0.89
CA PRO A 13 -1.25 -18.49 0.67
C PRO A 13 0.29 -18.49 0.59
N ALA A 14 0.90 -19.67 0.74
CA ALA A 14 2.36 -19.85 0.85
C ALA A 14 3.20 -19.05 -0.17
N PRO A 15 2.83 -18.96 -1.46
CA PRO A 15 3.60 -18.18 -2.45
C PRO A 15 3.71 -16.68 -2.13
N TYR A 16 2.78 -16.13 -1.34
CA TYR A 16 2.70 -14.69 -1.02
C TYR A 16 3.18 -14.35 0.39
N GLN A 17 3.88 -15.26 1.09
CA GLN A 17 4.38 -14.99 2.44
C GLN A 17 5.60 -14.05 2.49
N ARG A 18 6.10 -13.58 1.33
CA ARG A 18 7.21 -12.62 1.27
C ARG A 18 6.81 -11.26 1.86
N ILE A 19 7.76 -10.58 2.50
CA ILE A 19 7.58 -9.26 3.11
C ILE A 19 7.00 -8.24 2.13
N ALA A 20 7.37 -8.32 0.84
CA ALA A 20 6.86 -7.46 -0.22
C ALA A 20 5.32 -7.45 -0.29
N TYR A 21 4.67 -8.61 -0.29
CA TYR A 21 3.20 -8.70 -0.37
C TYR A 21 2.51 -8.20 0.90
N ARG A 22 3.10 -8.45 2.07
CA ARG A 22 2.57 -7.90 3.33
C ARG A 22 2.63 -6.37 3.33
N ARG A 23 3.71 -5.77 2.80
CA ARG A 23 3.82 -4.31 2.63
C ARG A 23 2.74 -3.78 1.68
N MET A 24 2.53 -4.44 0.55
CA MET A 24 1.45 -4.07 -0.39
C MET A 24 0.08 -4.09 0.29
N LEU A 25 -0.24 -5.13 1.06
CA LEU A 25 -1.49 -5.20 1.82
C LEU A 25 -1.61 -4.07 2.85
N SER A 26 -0.55 -3.79 3.60
CA SER A 26 -0.53 -2.69 4.55
C SER A 26 -0.82 -1.35 3.87
N ASP A 27 -0.17 -1.06 2.74
CA ASP A 27 -0.41 0.17 1.97
C ASP A 27 -1.86 0.26 1.47
N MET A 28 -2.37 -0.82 0.87
CA MET A 28 -3.75 -0.89 0.37
C MET A 28 -4.80 -0.85 1.49
N SER A 29 -4.46 -1.24 2.72
CA SER A 29 -5.39 -1.16 3.86
C SER A 29 -5.66 0.29 4.28
N HIS A 30 -4.63 1.14 4.21
CA HIS A 30 -4.73 2.52 4.64
C HIS A 30 -5.39 3.41 3.58
N ARG A 31 -5.00 3.27 2.30
CA ARG A 31 -5.41 4.19 1.24
C ARG A 31 -5.62 3.51 -0.11
N PHE A 32 -6.21 4.25 -1.04
CA PHE A 32 -6.16 3.90 -2.46
C PHE A 32 -4.72 4.10 -2.96
N VAL A 33 -4.22 3.11 -3.70
CA VAL A 33 -2.87 3.11 -4.25
C VAL A 33 -2.87 2.66 -5.70
N THR A 34 -1.98 3.21 -6.51
CA THR A 34 -1.79 2.76 -7.89
C THR A 34 -0.87 1.53 -7.94
N ALA A 35 -0.95 0.76 -9.03
CA ALA A 35 -0.04 -0.37 -9.24
C ALA A 35 1.44 0.07 -9.28
N GLN A 36 1.73 1.30 -9.71
CA GLN A 36 3.07 1.84 -9.72
C GLN A 36 3.58 2.09 -8.29
N GLN A 37 2.77 2.74 -7.45
CA GLN A 37 3.12 2.96 -6.04
C GLN A 37 3.38 1.65 -5.29
N LEU A 38 2.63 0.59 -5.62
CA LEU A 38 2.87 -0.75 -5.07
C LEU A 38 4.20 -1.34 -5.51
N CYS A 39 4.61 -1.14 -6.77
CA CYS A 39 5.94 -1.56 -7.24
C CYS A 39 7.02 -0.82 -6.43
N ASP A 40 6.89 0.49 -6.30
CA ASP A 40 7.86 1.36 -5.64
C ASP A 40 8.01 1.06 -4.13
N SER A 41 6.91 0.79 -3.42
CA SER A 41 6.94 0.56 -1.97
C SER A 41 7.33 -0.88 -1.57
N SER A 42 7.03 -1.86 -2.44
CA SER A 42 7.27 -3.28 -2.16
C SER A 42 8.57 -3.83 -2.76
N GLY A 43 9.12 -3.16 -3.79
CA GLY A 43 10.23 -3.67 -4.59
C GLY A 43 9.86 -4.85 -5.48
N ALA A 44 8.57 -5.18 -5.61
CA ALA A 44 8.09 -6.24 -6.49
C ALA A 44 8.09 -5.78 -7.96
N SER A 45 8.29 -6.72 -8.87
CA SER A 45 8.16 -6.46 -10.29
C SER A 45 6.71 -6.12 -10.66
N LYS A 46 6.54 -5.39 -11.78
CA LYS A 46 5.22 -5.05 -12.32
C LYS A 46 4.36 -6.30 -12.58
N LEU A 47 4.99 -7.42 -12.96
CA LEU A 47 4.29 -8.69 -13.16
C LEU A 47 3.79 -9.27 -11.83
N GLU A 48 4.64 -9.31 -10.79
CA GLU A 48 4.24 -9.77 -9.46
C GLU A 48 3.09 -8.95 -8.89
N VAL A 49 3.14 -7.62 -9.03
CA VAL A 49 2.05 -6.73 -8.56
C VAL A 49 0.76 -7.01 -9.33
N ARG A 50 0.83 -7.19 -10.66
CA ARG A 50 -0.37 -7.53 -11.47
C ARG A 50 -0.99 -8.86 -11.07
N VAL A 51 -0.18 -9.91 -10.94
CA VAL A 51 -0.64 -11.23 -10.51
C VAL A 51 -1.26 -11.17 -9.11
N PHE A 52 -0.63 -10.43 -8.20
CA PHE A 52 -1.13 -10.26 -6.84
C PHE A 52 -2.47 -9.51 -6.80
N LEU A 53 -2.60 -8.41 -7.54
CA LEU A 53 -3.86 -7.67 -7.66
C LEU A 53 -4.96 -8.53 -8.29
N GLN A 54 -4.64 -9.34 -9.30
CA GLN A 54 -5.60 -10.26 -9.88
C GLN A 54 -6.11 -11.26 -8.85
N MET A 55 -5.22 -11.88 -8.07
CA MET A 55 -5.59 -12.82 -7.01
C MET A 55 -6.50 -12.18 -5.95
N LEU A 56 -6.24 -10.93 -5.56
CA LEU A 56 -7.11 -10.21 -4.63
C LEU A 56 -8.47 -9.83 -5.27
N SER A 57 -8.48 -9.47 -6.55
CA SER A 57 -9.71 -9.17 -7.29
C SER A 57 -10.60 -10.41 -7.43
N ASP A 58 -10.02 -11.55 -7.80
CA ASP A 58 -10.72 -12.84 -7.92
C ASP A 58 -11.36 -13.27 -6.58
N ARG A 59 -10.80 -12.82 -5.46
CA ARG A 59 -11.32 -13.05 -4.11
C ARG A 59 -12.32 -11.98 -3.63
N GLY A 60 -12.61 -10.97 -4.44
CA GLY A 60 -13.49 -9.86 -4.06
C GLY A 60 -12.90 -8.94 -2.97
N LEU A 61 -11.57 -8.92 -2.83
CA LEU A 61 -10.88 -8.19 -1.76
C LEU A 61 -10.40 -6.79 -2.18
N LEU A 62 -10.64 -6.42 -3.43
CA LEU A 62 -10.25 -5.12 -3.97
C LEU A 62 -11.46 -4.24 -4.22
N ARG A 63 -11.32 -2.99 -3.81
CA ARG A 63 -12.13 -1.89 -4.30
C ARG A 63 -11.33 -1.13 -5.34
N GLU A 64 -11.86 -1.05 -6.55
CA GLU A 64 -11.28 -0.30 -7.65
C GLU A 64 -11.92 1.08 -7.76
N ARG A 65 -11.11 2.08 -8.12
CA ARG A 65 -11.58 3.42 -8.49
C ARG A 65 -10.70 3.98 -9.61
N ASP A 66 -11.30 4.72 -10.52
CA ASP A 66 -10.55 5.54 -11.47
C ASP A 66 -9.92 6.72 -10.73
N HIS A 67 -8.58 6.77 -10.69
CA HIS A 67 -7.84 7.98 -10.33
C HIS A 67 -8.13 9.03 -11.40
N VAL A 68 -9.08 9.89 -11.09
CA VAL A 68 -9.14 11.23 -11.68
C VAL A 68 -8.00 11.98 -11.03
N GLU A 69 -7.01 12.43 -11.81
CA GLU A 69 -6.01 13.38 -11.32
C GLU A 69 -6.72 14.68 -10.96
N ASP A 70 -7.30 14.72 -9.77
CA ASP A 70 -7.67 15.98 -9.15
C ASP A 70 -6.35 16.64 -8.74
N GLN A 71 -5.84 17.50 -9.62
CA GLN A 71 -4.74 18.40 -9.33
C GLN A 71 -5.23 19.40 -8.26
N GLY A 72 -5.27 18.96 -7.00
CA GLY A 72 -5.87 19.71 -5.91
C GLY A 72 -5.25 19.35 -4.57
N LEU A 73 -4.27 20.15 -4.16
CA LEU A 73 -3.84 20.46 -2.78
C LEU A 73 -3.96 19.36 -1.69
N LEU A 74 -2.79 18.96 -1.16
CA LEU A 74 -2.53 18.57 0.24
C LEU A 74 -3.10 17.22 0.74
N GLY A 75 -2.25 16.20 0.78
CA GLY A 75 -2.43 15.00 1.62
C GLY A 75 -1.41 14.94 2.77
N PRO A 76 -1.81 14.94 4.07
CA PRO A 76 -0.90 15.04 5.21
C PRO A 76 -0.31 13.69 5.63
N LEU A 77 0.53 13.09 4.78
CA LEU A 77 1.21 11.81 5.10
C LEU A 77 2.72 11.97 5.30
N GLY A 78 3.16 13.11 5.83
CA GLY A 78 4.55 13.37 6.25
C GLY A 78 4.77 13.48 7.77
N GLY A 79 3.72 13.29 8.59
CA GLY A 79 3.76 13.58 10.03
C GLY A 79 4.44 12.52 10.92
N TRP A 80 4.54 11.28 10.45
CA TRP A 80 5.05 10.17 11.28
C TRP A 80 6.57 10.13 11.42
N LEU A 81 7.33 10.66 10.44
CA LEU A 81 8.79 10.59 10.43
C LEU A 81 9.48 11.59 11.37
N ARG A 82 8.76 12.58 11.92
CA ARG A 82 9.35 13.53 12.88
C ARG A 82 9.39 13.05 14.32
N ARG A 83 8.68 11.97 14.68
CA ARG A 83 8.60 11.52 16.09
C ARG A 83 9.74 10.57 16.50
N ALA A 84 10.45 9.96 15.55
CA ALA A 84 11.52 9.01 15.87
C ALA A 84 12.91 9.66 16.08
N LEU A 85 13.08 10.95 15.78
CA LEU A 85 14.39 11.63 15.89
C LEU A 85 14.46 12.66 17.03
N HIS A 86 13.39 12.88 17.79
CA HIS A 86 13.33 13.89 18.87
C HIS A 86 13.18 13.26 20.27
N GLY A 87 13.61 12.02 20.42
CA GLY A 87 13.55 11.26 21.68
C GLY A 87 14.92 11.04 22.30
N GLU A 88 15.75 12.08 22.42
CA GLU A 88 16.98 12.00 23.25
C GLU A 88 17.36 13.39 23.77
N ASN A 89 16.68 13.84 24.83
CA ASN A 89 17.27 14.67 25.89
C ASN A 89 16.26 14.87 27.01
N ALA A 90 16.21 13.92 27.94
CA ALA A 90 15.60 14.12 29.24
C ALA A 90 16.26 13.16 30.24
N THR A 91 17.43 13.51 30.76
CA THR A 91 17.93 12.98 32.03
C THR A 91 18.78 14.04 32.74
N HIS A 92 18.20 14.55 33.82
CA HIS A 92 18.76 14.94 35.12
C HIS A 92 19.92 15.95 35.19
#